data_AF-A0A3L6TL35-F1
#
_entry.id   AF-A0A3L6TL35-F1
#
_cell.length_a   1.000
_cell.length_b   1.000
_cell.length_c   1.000
_cell.angle_alpha   90.00
_cell.angle_beta   90.00
_cell.angle_gamma   90.00
#
_symmetry.space_group_name_H-M   'P 1'
#
loop_
_entity.id
_entity.type
_entity.pdbx_description
1 polymer ?
#
loop_
_entity_poly.entity_id
_entity_poly.type
_entity_poly.pdbx_seq_one_letter_code
_entity_poly.pdbx_strand_id
1 'polypeptide(L)'
;MMSSTTLRPLVPAAASPSVSHLTTGASPAAGRRSAVASVRAVRNYDSIPKREPFSSSRSILDEFLRQEKPLVQRTKDQITDYCTTIEGDECCSCWDAYFELNKLEQELPKEEIARMVKDSEGDMKYLIDSIHHRSNLRKKMAEKAHHTFSSSSQGQTVKPRPFPVPDGLPKTQEELAEEEEALMPDSPYTRLLRRMGRYPDWYTPRPDHETD
;
A
#
# COMPACT_ATOMS: atom_id res chain seq x y z
N MET A 1 -34.08 -17.36 -44.36
CA MET A 1 -33.94 -18.78 -43.97
C MET A 1 -33.30 -18.80 -42.61
N MET A 2 -34.00 -19.37 -41.63
CA MET A 2 -33.62 -19.37 -40.22
C MET A 2 -32.70 -20.54 -39.94
N SER A 3 -31.73 -20.36 -39.04
CA SER A 3 -31.16 -21.47 -38.25
C SER A 3 -30.73 -20.95 -36.88
N SER A 4 -31.57 -21.25 -35.89
CA SER A 4 -31.27 -21.19 -34.46
C SER A 4 -30.52 -22.46 -34.04
N THR A 5 -29.59 -22.37 -33.08
CA THR A 5 -29.18 -23.54 -32.28
C THR A 5 -28.86 -23.08 -30.86
N THR A 6 -29.59 -23.66 -29.92
CA THR A 6 -29.55 -23.47 -28.47
C THR A 6 -29.22 -24.80 -27.84
N LEU A 7 -28.24 -24.88 -26.93
CA LEU A 7 -28.08 -25.88 -25.83
C LEU A 7 -26.86 -25.41 -24.97
N ARG A 8 -26.73 -25.53 -23.65
CA ARG A 8 -27.56 -25.72 -22.44
C ARG A 8 -26.56 -25.59 -21.24
N PRO A 9 -26.85 -24.93 -20.10
CA PRO A 9 -25.90 -24.85 -18.98
C PRO A 9 -26.06 -26.00 -17.98
N LEU A 10 -24.94 -26.48 -17.40
CA LEU A 10 -24.87 -27.45 -16.31
C LEU A 10 -24.94 -26.73 -14.95
N VAL A 11 -25.81 -27.23 -14.07
CA VAL A 11 -26.08 -26.74 -12.71
C VAL A 11 -25.26 -27.57 -11.69
N PRO A 12 -24.71 -26.96 -10.62
CA PRO A 12 -24.04 -27.72 -9.55
C PRO A 12 -25.03 -28.32 -8.54
N ALA A 13 -24.67 -29.51 -8.06
CA ALA A 13 -25.47 -30.34 -7.15
C ALA A 13 -25.51 -29.79 -5.72
N ALA A 14 -26.71 -29.80 -5.14
CA ALA A 14 -26.99 -29.50 -3.74
C ALA A 14 -26.65 -30.70 -2.84
N ALA A 15 -26.04 -30.43 -1.68
CA ALA A 15 -25.89 -31.40 -0.59
C ALA A 15 -26.71 -30.93 0.62
N SER A 16 -27.71 -31.73 0.99
CA SER A 16 -28.49 -31.58 2.23
C SER A 16 -27.86 -32.42 3.35
N PRO A 17 -27.87 -31.97 4.62
CA PRO A 17 -27.43 -32.79 5.75
C PRO A 17 -28.56 -33.68 6.30
N SER A 18 -28.17 -34.92 6.58
CA SER A 18 -28.97 -36.02 7.13
C SER A 18 -29.33 -35.79 8.60
N VAL A 19 -30.61 -35.96 8.93
CA VAL A 19 -31.13 -36.11 10.30
C VAL A 19 -30.97 -37.56 10.73
N SER A 20 -30.51 -37.81 11.96
CA SER A 20 -30.59 -39.13 12.59
C SER A 20 -31.00 -39.00 14.04
N HIS A 21 -32.18 -39.56 14.30
CA HIS A 21 -32.85 -39.72 15.58
C HIS A 21 -32.16 -40.80 16.42
N LEU A 22 -32.11 -40.62 17.74
CA LEU A 22 -32.04 -41.75 18.68
C LEU A 22 -32.93 -41.43 19.88
N THR A 23 -33.99 -42.22 20.03
CA THR A 23 -34.83 -42.25 21.23
C THR A 23 -34.92 -43.70 21.72
N THR A 24 -34.79 -43.85 23.04
CA THR A 24 -35.55 -44.76 23.92
C THR A 24 -35.21 -46.25 23.96
N GLY A 25 -34.90 -46.72 25.18
CA GLY A 25 -35.03 -48.11 25.64
C GLY A 25 -34.71 -48.26 27.13
N ALA A 26 -35.74 -48.35 27.98
CA ALA A 26 -35.74 -48.64 29.43
C ALA A 26 -35.38 -50.13 29.72
N SER A 27 -35.14 -50.71 30.91
CA SER A 27 -35.44 -50.50 32.35
C SER A 27 -34.75 -51.68 33.13
N PRO A 28 -35.05 -52.07 34.40
CA PRO A 28 -35.15 -51.35 35.69
C PRO A 28 -34.28 -52.02 36.81
N ALA A 29 -34.03 -51.33 37.94
CA ALA A 29 -33.84 -52.00 39.23
C ALA A 29 -34.12 -51.08 40.44
N ALA A 30 -35.07 -51.54 41.27
CA ALA A 30 -35.17 -51.41 42.73
C ALA A 30 -35.13 -50.02 43.40
N GLY A 31 -36.35 -49.51 43.63
CA GLY A 31 -36.88 -48.88 44.85
C GLY A 31 -35.94 -48.35 45.94
N ARG A 32 -36.17 -47.09 46.32
CA ARG A 32 -36.81 -46.71 47.60
C ARG A 32 -37.12 -45.21 47.60
N ARG A 33 -38.30 -44.89 48.12
CA ARG A 33 -38.90 -43.54 48.14
C ARG A 33 -38.09 -42.63 49.07
N SER A 34 -37.58 -41.53 48.54
CA SER A 34 -37.16 -40.38 49.34
C SER A 34 -38.02 -39.20 48.93
N ALA A 35 -38.64 -38.56 49.91
CA ALA A 35 -39.56 -37.45 49.70
C ALA A 35 -38.85 -36.32 48.96
N VAL A 36 -39.23 -36.08 47.72
CA VAL A 36 -38.74 -34.92 46.97
C VAL A 36 -39.49 -33.71 47.52
N ALA A 37 -38.84 -32.97 48.41
CA ALA A 37 -39.29 -31.64 48.79
C ALA A 37 -39.48 -30.85 47.49
N SER A 38 -40.72 -30.48 47.18
CA SER A 38 -41.00 -29.56 46.08
C SER A 38 -40.47 -28.20 46.51
N VAL A 39 -39.21 -27.93 46.19
CA VAL A 39 -38.66 -26.59 46.29
C VAL A 39 -39.36 -25.77 45.22
N ARG A 40 -40.44 -25.10 45.60
CA ARG A 40 -40.92 -23.94 44.83
C ARG A 40 -39.79 -22.92 44.88
N ALA A 41 -38.95 -22.92 43.86
CA ALA A 41 -38.06 -21.81 43.61
C ALA A 41 -38.94 -20.59 43.42
N VAL A 42 -39.06 -19.77 44.46
CA VAL A 42 -39.59 -18.41 44.34
C VAL A 42 -38.57 -17.70 43.46
N ARG A 43 -38.83 -17.70 42.14
CA ARG A 43 -37.98 -17.03 41.18
C ARG A 43 -38.11 -15.54 41.47
N ASN A 44 -37.18 -15.02 42.26
CA ASN A 44 -37.05 -13.61 42.51
C ASN A 44 -36.41 -13.00 41.24
N TYR A 45 -37.27 -12.60 40.30
CA TYR A 45 -36.86 -12.06 39.01
C TYR A 45 -36.18 -10.68 39.13
N ASP A 46 -36.27 -10.04 40.30
CA ASP A 46 -35.65 -8.73 40.58
C ASP A 46 -34.14 -8.84 40.89
N SER A 47 -33.63 -10.04 41.18
CA SER A 47 -32.21 -10.28 41.43
C SER A 47 -31.42 -10.67 40.17
N ILE A 48 -32.09 -10.82 39.01
CA ILE A 48 -31.43 -11.06 37.73
C ILE A 48 -31.07 -9.69 37.15
N PRO A 49 -29.78 -9.33 37.03
CA PRO A 49 -29.40 -8.11 36.33
C PRO A 49 -29.99 -8.16 34.93
N LYS A 50 -30.91 -7.23 34.62
CA LYS A 50 -31.54 -7.13 33.30
C LYS A 50 -30.43 -6.90 32.29
N ARG A 51 -29.97 -7.96 31.65
CA ARG A 51 -29.07 -7.85 30.50
C ARG A 51 -29.84 -7.09 29.45
N GLU A 52 -29.23 -6.03 28.95
CA GLU A 52 -29.68 -5.32 27.76
C GLU A 52 -30.02 -6.38 26.70
N PRO A 53 -31.15 -6.26 25.98
CA PRO A 53 -31.47 -7.20 24.91
C PRO A 53 -30.23 -7.39 24.03
N PHE A 54 -29.87 -8.63 23.71
CA PHE A 54 -28.86 -8.93 22.68
C PHE A 54 -29.39 -8.56 21.28
N SER A 55 -30.07 -7.42 21.15
CA SER A 55 -30.25 -6.74 19.89
C SER A 55 -28.99 -5.92 19.68
N SER A 56 -27.91 -6.61 19.34
CA SER A 56 -26.80 -5.98 18.62
C SER A 56 -27.38 -5.55 17.28
N SER A 57 -28.00 -4.37 17.25
CA SER A 57 -28.56 -3.74 16.05
C SER A 57 -27.46 -3.23 15.12
N ARG A 58 -26.29 -3.89 15.10
CA ARG A 58 -25.35 -3.75 14.00
C ARG A 58 -25.89 -4.69 12.94
N SER A 59 -26.62 -4.12 11.99
CA SER A 59 -27.12 -4.89 10.86
C SER A 59 -25.92 -5.53 10.16
N ILE A 60 -26.09 -6.74 9.63
CA ILE A 60 -25.09 -7.36 8.72
C ILE A 60 -24.67 -6.38 7.61
N LEU A 61 -25.56 -5.44 7.25
CA LEU A 61 -25.29 -4.35 6.32
C LEU A 61 -24.34 -3.28 6.89
N ASP A 62 -24.46 -2.90 8.17
CA ASP A 62 -23.51 -2.00 8.86
C ASP A 62 -22.12 -2.63 8.95
N GLU A 63 -22.05 -3.93 9.22
CA GLU A 63 -20.80 -4.68 9.17
C GLU A 63 -20.23 -4.75 7.75
N PHE A 64 -21.07 -5.04 6.74
CA PHE A 64 -20.66 -5.04 5.34
C PHE A 64 -20.16 -3.67 4.85
N LEU A 65 -20.84 -2.58 5.23
CA LEU A 65 -20.43 -1.21 4.92
C LEU A 65 -19.12 -0.82 5.65
N ARG A 66 -18.87 -1.40 6.84
CA ARG A 66 -17.59 -1.24 7.56
C ARG A 66 -16.48 -2.12 6.97
N GLN A 67 -16.82 -3.29 6.43
CA GLN A 67 -15.90 -4.18 5.72
C GLN A 67 -15.60 -3.67 4.31
N GLU A 68 -16.47 -2.84 3.74
CA GLU A 68 -16.27 -2.22 2.43
C GLU A 68 -15.04 -1.33 2.52
N LYS A 69 -13.90 -1.90 2.12
CA LYS A 69 -12.65 -1.17 1.98
C LYS A 69 -12.97 0.10 1.18
N PRO A 70 -12.49 1.27 1.63
CA PRO A 70 -12.75 2.52 0.91
C PRO A 70 -12.35 2.31 -0.55
N LEU A 71 -13.18 2.78 -1.49
CA LEU A 71 -13.03 2.51 -2.92
C LEU A 71 -11.58 2.66 -3.41
N VAL A 72 -10.90 3.69 -2.92
CA VAL A 72 -9.47 3.96 -3.22
C VAL A 72 -8.57 2.82 -2.77
N GLN A 73 -8.77 2.28 -1.57
CA GLN A 73 -8.01 1.12 -1.09
C GLN A 73 -8.28 -0.12 -1.94
N ARG A 74 -9.54 -0.36 -2.33
CA ARG A 74 -9.87 -1.47 -3.25
C ARG A 74 -9.15 -1.30 -4.58
N THR A 75 -9.12 -0.09 -5.13
CA THR A 75 -8.40 0.21 -6.37
C THR A 75 -6.90 0.02 -6.22
N LYS A 76 -6.30 0.45 -5.10
CA LYS A 76 -4.89 0.20 -4.80
C LYS A 76 -4.55 -1.28 -4.74
N ASP A 77 -5.40 -2.07 -4.10
CA ASP A 77 -5.24 -3.53 -4.04
C ASP A 77 -5.31 -4.12 -5.47
N GLN A 78 -6.26 -3.68 -6.30
CA GLN A 78 -6.38 -4.13 -7.70
C GLN A 78 -5.17 -3.74 -8.57
N ILE A 79 -4.64 -2.53 -8.41
CA ILE A 79 -3.41 -2.09 -9.09
C ILE A 79 -2.24 -2.96 -8.64
N THR A 80 -2.11 -3.21 -7.35
CA THR A 80 -1.05 -4.06 -6.80
C THR A 80 -1.10 -5.46 -7.41
N ASP A 81 -2.27 -6.09 -7.38
CA ASP A 81 -2.48 -7.42 -7.98
C ASP A 81 -2.12 -7.40 -9.46
N TYR A 82 -2.57 -6.39 -10.21
CA TYR A 82 -2.28 -6.26 -11.63
C TYR A 82 -0.77 -6.05 -11.90
N CYS A 83 -0.08 -5.18 -11.15
CA CYS A 83 1.35 -4.92 -11.33
C CYS A 83 2.20 -6.18 -11.10
N THR A 84 1.74 -7.11 -10.23
CA THR A 84 2.44 -8.38 -10.00
C THR A 84 2.29 -9.38 -11.15
N THR A 85 1.31 -9.19 -12.05
CA THR A 85 1.07 -10.09 -13.19
C THR A 85 1.79 -9.68 -14.47
N ILE A 86 2.36 -8.47 -14.51
CA ILE A 86 3.02 -7.91 -15.70
C ILE A 86 4.53 -7.83 -15.49
N GLU A 87 5.29 -7.94 -16.57
CA GLU A 87 6.76 -7.92 -16.57
C GLU A 87 7.30 -6.80 -17.48
N GLY A 88 8.56 -6.40 -17.28
CA GLY A 88 9.24 -5.37 -18.09
C GLY A 88 8.89 -3.94 -17.71
N ASP A 89 9.03 -3.00 -18.65
CA ASP A 89 8.84 -1.56 -18.41
C ASP A 89 7.40 -1.20 -18.01
N GLU A 90 6.42 -1.98 -18.46
CA GLU A 90 5.01 -1.83 -18.06
C GLU A 90 4.82 -2.05 -16.54
N CYS A 91 5.63 -2.94 -15.93
CA CYS A 91 5.60 -3.19 -14.49
C CYS A 91 6.06 -1.95 -13.71
N CYS A 92 7.15 -1.31 -14.15
CA CYS A 92 7.64 -0.07 -13.54
C CYS A 92 6.58 1.04 -13.62
N SER A 93 5.99 1.24 -14.80
CA SER A 93 4.92 2.23 -14.99
C SER A 93 3.70 1.95 -14.10
N CYS A 94 3.31 0.68 -13.96
CA CYS A 94 2.20 0.29 -13.10
C CYS A 94 2.46 0.64 -11.62
N TRP A 95 3.65 0.35 -11.11
CA TRP A 95 4.04 0.73 -9.75
C TRP A 95 4.11 2.25 -9.58
N ASP A 96 4.57 2.99 -10.60
CA ASP A 96 4.51 4.45 -10.59
C ASP A 96 3.07 4.96 -10.45
N ALA A 97 2.12 4.38 -11.20
CA ALA A 97 0.71 4.72 -11.09
C ALA A 97 0.15 4.46 -9.67
N TYR A 98 0.60 3.42 -8.98
CA TYR A 98 0.24 3.19 -7.58
C TYR A 98 0.67 4.37 -6.69
N PHE A 99 1.92 4.83 -6.83
CA PHE A 99 2.43 5.96 -6.04
C PHE A 99 1.75 7.29 -6.43
N GLU A 100 1.47 7.49 -7.71
CA GLU A 100 0.73 8.64 -8.20
C GLU A 100 -0.71 8.67 -7.69
N LEU A 101 -1.40 7.53 -7.67
CA LEU A 101 -2.74 7.43 -7.07
C LEU A 101 -2.72 7.82 -5.59
N ASN A 102 -1.66 7.45 -4.86
CA ASN A 102 -1.50 7.83 -3.46
C ASN A 102 -1.30 9.35 -3.27
N LYS A 103 -0.64 10.02 -4.23
CA LYS A 103 -0.53 11.49 -4.25
C LYS A 103 -1.86 12.14 -4.62
N LEU A 104 -2.54 11.62 -5.64
CA LEU A 104 -3.85 12.11 -6.06
C LEU A 104 -4.89 11.97 -4.95
N GLU A 105 -4.83 10.94 -4.11
CA GLU A 105 -5.68 10.81 -2.91
C GLU A 105 -5.51 11.96 -1.91
N GLN A 106 -4.32 12.56 -1.84
CA GLN A 106 -4.05 13.70 -0.96
C GLN A 106 -4.48 15.03 -1.59
N GLU A 107 -4.41 15.14 -2.93
CA GLU A 107 -4.70 16.38 -3.66
C GLU A 107 -6.15 16.52 -4.12
N LEU A 108 -6.85 15.40 -4.35
CA LEU A 108 -8.18 15.37 -4.96
C LEU A 108 -9.26 14.95 -3.97
N PRO A 109 -10.50 15.43 -4.15
CA PRO A 109 -11.65 14.88 -3.45
C PRO A 109 -11.87 13.41 -3.86
N LYS A 110 -12.32 12.59 -2.90
CA LYS A 110 -12.52 11.14 -3.09
C LYS A 110 -13.50 10.84 -4.22
N GLU A 111 -14.46 11.74 -4.46
CA GLU A 111 -15.46 11.64 -5.51
C GLU A 111 -14.85 11.72 -6.91
N GLU A 112 -13.80 12.53 -7.10
CA GLU A 112 -13.11 12.63 -8.38
C GLU A 112 -12.33 11.36 -8.69
N ILE A 113 -11.67 10.78 -7.69
CA ILE A 113 -10.98 9.49 -7.81
C ILE A 113 -11.99 8.38 -8.10
N ALA A 114 -13.13 8.38 -7.39
CA ALA A 114 -14.20 7.43 -7.63
C ALA A 114 -14.77 7.52 -9.04
N ARG A 115 -14.91 8.73 -9.60
CA ARG A 115 -15.32 8.94 -10.99
C ARG A 115 -14.30 8.36 -11.95
N MET A 116 -13.01 8.67 -11.78
CA MET A 116 -11.93 8.15 -12.62
C MET A 116 -11.90 6.61 -12.65
N VAL A 117 -12.11 5.97 -11.49
CA VAL A 117 -12.19 4.51 -11.38
C VAL A 117 -13.41 3.96 -12.12
N LYS A 118 -14.57 4.63 -12.03
CA LYS A 118 -15.79 4.23 -12.76
C LYS A 118 -15.66 4.41 -14.27
N ASP A 119 -15.05 5.51 -14.70
CA ASP A 119 -14.83 5.83 -16.13
C ASP A 119 -13.91 4.80 -16.80
N SER A 120 -13.11 4.07 -16.02
CA SER A 120 -12.20 3.04 -16.52
C SER A 120 -12.88 1.70 -16.84
N GLU A 121 -14.18 1.57 -16.57
CA GLU A 121 -15.01 0.37 -16.84
C GLU A 121 -14.42 -0.97 -16.32
N GLY A 122 -13.45 -0.91 -15.39
CA GLY A 122 -12.74 -2.07 -14.86
C GLY A 122 -11.52 -2.53 -15.66
N ASP A 123 -11.12 -1.81 -16.72
CA ASP A 123 -9.85 -2.03 -17.40
C ASP A 123 -8.70 -1.39 -16.62
N MET A 124 -7.79 -2.24 -16.15
CA MET A 124 -6.63 -1.84 -15.37
C MET A 124 -5.61 -1.04 -16.18
N LYS A 125 -5.40 -1.36 -17.47
CA LYS A 125 -4.44 -0.61 -18.29
C LYS A 125 -4.92 0.82 -18.50
N TYR A 126 -6.20 0.97 -18.85
CA TYR A 126 -6.80 2.30 -19.01
C TYR A 126 -6.80 3.10 -17.69
N LEU A 127 -7.09 2.44 -16.57
CA LEU A 127 -7.03 3.08 -15.26
C LEU A 127 -5.62 3.61 -14.93
N ILE A 128 -4.59 2.81 -15.17
CA ILE A 128 -3.18 3.18 -14.98
C ILE A 128 -2.82 4.38 -15.87
N ASP A 129 -3.20 4.35 -17.15
CA ASP A 129 -2.96 5.46 -18.07
C ASP A 129 -3.70 6.75 -17.64
N SER A 130 -4.93 6.62 -17.15
CA SER A 130 -5.73 7.72 -16.63
C SER A 130 -5.08 8.36 -15.38
N ILE A 131 -4.53 7.54 -14.49
CA ILE A 131 -3.77 8.01 -13.31
C ILE A 131 -2.53 8.79 -13.75
N HIS A 132 -1.73 8.24 -14.65
CA HIS A 132 -0.56 8.91 -15.22
C HIS A 132 -0.92 10.23 -15.89
N HIS A 133 -2.00 10.24 -16.68
CA HIS A 133 -2.46 11.45 -17.35
C HIS A 133 -2.86 12.54 -16.34
N ARG A 134 -3.63 12.17 -15.30
CA ARG A 134 -4.09 13.10 -14.26
C ARG A 134 -2.92 13.64 -13.43
N SER A 135 -2.00 12.77 -13.02
CA SER A 135 -0.78 13.14 -12.29
C SER A 135 0.07 14.14 -13.09
N ASN A 136 0.32 13.83 -14.37
CA ASN A 136 1.08 14.71 -15.25
C ASN A 136 0.39 16.07 -15.48
N LEU A 137 -0.94 16.10 -15.60
CA LEU A 137 -1.69 17.34 -15.73
C LEU A 137 -1.51 18.21 -14.48
N ARG A 138 -1.62 17.61 -13.28
CA ARG A 138 -1.42 18.29 -11.99
C ARG A 138 0.00 18.83 -11.85
N LYS A 139 1.00 18.00 -12.15
CA LYS A 139 2.42 18.41 -12.13
C LYS A 139 2.67 19.61 -13.05
N LYS A 140 2.17 19.55 -14.29
CA LYS A 140 2.29 20.67 -15.25
C LYS A 140 1.60 21.94 -14.77
N MET A 141 0.46 21.83 -14.09
CA MET A 141 -0.23 23.01 -13.52
C MET A 141 0.56 23.59 -12.34
N ALA A 142 1.16 22.76 -11.49
CA ALA A 142 2.03 23.20 -10.41
C ALA A 142 3.30 23.90 -10.94
N GLU A 143 3.99 23.31 -11.93
CA GLU A 143 5.17 23.91 -12.57
C GLU A 143 4.87 25.27 -13.20
N LYS A 144 3.71 25.41 -13.87
CA LYS A 144 3.26 26.71 -14.40
C LYS A 144 3.05 27.74 -13.30
N ALA A 145 2.45 27.35 -12.18
CA ALA A 145 2.27 28.24 -11.03
C ALA A 145 3.63 28.72 -10.50
N HIS A 146 4.61 27.83 -10.36
CA HIS A 146 5.97 28.19 -9.93
C HIS A 146 6.70 29.09 -10.94
N HIS A 147 6.52 28.88 -12.25
CA HIS A 147 7.08 29.77 -13.28
C HIS A 147 6.46 31.17 -13.30
N THR A 148 5.17 31.33 -12.94
CA THR A 148 4.55 32.67 -12.80
C THR A 148 5.07 33.47 -11.60
N PHE A 149 5.57 32.81 -10.55
CA PHE A 149 6.22 33.50 -9.42
C PHE A 149 7.73 33.71 -9.63
N SER A 150 8.33 32.99 -10.58
CA SER A 150 9.76 33.04 -10.88
C SER A 150 10.06 33.80 -12.18
N SER A 151 9.31 34.87 -12.45
CA SER A 151 9.53 35.74 -13.62
C SER A 151 9.84 37.18 -13.19
N SER A 152 10.99 37.34 -12.54
CA SER A 152 11.73 38.60 -12.49
C SER A 152 13.25 38.35 -12.37
N SER A 153 13.83 37.63 -13.32
CA SER A 153 15.21 37.88 -13.72
C SER A 153 15.44 37.42 -15.15
N GLN A 154 15.48 38.41 -16.03
CA GLN A 154 15.90 38.26 -17.40
C GLN A 154 17.44 38.20 -17.40
N GLY A 155 18.01 37.04 -17.73
CA GLY A 155 19.47 36.90 -17.75
C GLY A 155 19.99 35.54 -18.20
N GLN A 156 20.27 35.46 -19.50
CA GLN A 156 21.19 34.52 -20.17
C GLN A 156 20.72 33.08 -20.43
N THR A 157 20.48 32.83 -21.71
CA THR A 157 20.54 31.53 -22.35
C THR A 157 21.97 30.98 -22.28
N VAL A 158 22.26 30.12 -21.32
CA VAL A 158 23.43 29.24 -21.35
C VAL A 158 22.91 27.81 -21.22
N LYS A 159 23.23 26.96 -22.21
CA LYS A 159 22.97 25.52 -22.16
C LYS A 159 23.35 24.98 -20.78
N PRO A 160 22.56 24.09 -20.15
CA PRO A 160 22.96 23.49 -18.88
C PRO A 160 24.28 22.77 -19.12
N ARG A 161 25.37 23.28 -18.53
CA ARG A 161 26.61 22.53 -18.47
C ARG A 161 26.30 21.28 -17.65
N PRO A 162 26.70 20.09 -18.10
CA PRO A 162 26.41 18.84 -17.40
C PRO A 162 27.03 18.78 -16.00
N PHE A 163 27.95 19.69 -15.67
CA PHE A 163 28.61 19.79 -14.38
C PHE A 163 28.61 21.23 -13.87
N PRO A 164 28.31 21.44 -12.58
CA PRO A 164 28.63 22.68 -11.89
C PRO A 164 30.13 22.95 -12.05
N VAL A 165 30.47 24.17 -12.45
CA VAL A 165 31.86 24.61 -12.37
C VAL A 165 32.12 24.82 -10.87
N PRO A 166 33.07 24.11 -10.25
CA PRO A 166 33.39 24.36 -8.85
C PRO A 166 33.80 25.83 -8.70
N ASP A 167 33.33 26.48 -7.63
CA ASP A 167 33.33 27.94 -7.44
C ASP A 167 34.71 28.61 -7.46
N GLY A 168 35.80 27.89 -7.72
CA GLY A 168 37.15 28.42 -7.86
C GLY A 168 37.72 29.04 -6.58
N LEU A 169 36.91 29.18 -5.54
CA LEU A 169 37.33 29.56 -4.21
C LEU A 169 38.08 28.38 -3.58
N PRO A 170 39.25 28.62 -2.97
CA PRO A 170 39.88 27.59 -2.15
C PRO A 170 38.89 27.20 -1.04
N LYS A 171 38.79 25.90 -0.77
CA LYS A 171 37.98 25.38 0.34
C LYS A 171 38.27 26.17 1.60
N THR A 172 37.22 26.53 2.33
CA THR A 172 37.41 27.21 3.61
C THR A 172 38.08 26.27 4.61
N GLN A 173 38.81 26.82 5.59
CA GLN A 173 39.50 26.02 6.61
C GLN A 173 38.50 25.15 7.43
N GLU A 174 37.27 25.61 7.56
CA GLU A 174 36.17 24.91 8.22
C GLU A 174 35.72 23.69 7.40
N GLU A 175 35.51 23.85 6.08
CA GLU A 175 35.16 22.73 5.19
C GLU A 175 36.25 21.65 5.14
N LEU A 176 37.53 22.01 5.22
CA LEU A 176 38.62 21.02 5.28
C LEU A 176 38.59 20.19 6.57
N ALA A 177 38.23 20.80 7.70
CA ALA A 177 38.14 20.10 8.98
C ALA A 177 36.92 19.18 9.05
N GLU A 178 35.78 19.63 8.52
CA GLU A 178 34.56 18.81 8.43
C GLU A 178 34.74 17.61 7.48
N GLU A 179 35.47 17.79 6.37
CA GLU A 179 35.83 16.68 5.48
C GLU A 179 36.73 15.66 6.20
N GLU A 180 37.68 16.09 7.03
CA GLU A 180 38.52 15.18 7.81
C GLU A 180 37.71 14.41 8.86
N GLU A 181 36.75 15.06 9.53
CA GLU A 181 35.88 14.43 10.52
C GLU A 181 34.85 13.47 9.90
N ALA A 182 34.34 13.79 8.71
CA ALA A 182 33.37 12.97 7.99
C ALA A 182 33.99 11.73 7.33
N LEU A 183 35.33 11.65 7.24
CA LEU A 183 36.00 10.48 6.70
C LEU A 183 35.81 9.28 7.63
N MET A 184 35.22 8.22 7.08
CA MET A 184 35.13 6.94 7.77
C MET A 184 36.54 6.45 8.16
N PRO A 185 36.72 5.91 9.38
CA PRO A 185 38.02 5.44 9.81
C PRO A 185 38.57 4.40 8.84
N ASP A 186 39.84 4.53 8.49
CA ASP A 186 40.50 3.59 7.59
C ASP A 186 40.42 2.16 8.13
N SER A 187 40.12 1.21 7.23
CA SER A 187 40.22 -0.21 7.57
C SER A 187 41.67 -0.57 7.97
N PRO A 188 41.89 -1.61 8.79
CA PRO A 188 43.23 -2.08 9.12
C PRO A 188 44.10 -2.37 7.89
N TYR A 189 43.49 -2.86 6.81
CA TYR A 189 44.17 -3.17 5.55
C TYR A 189 44.63 -1.90 4.81
N THR A 190 43.76 -0.91 4.64
CA THR A 190 44.10 0.37 3.97
C THR A 190 45.21 1.11 4.72
N ARG A 191 45.15 1.10 6.04
CA ARG A 191 46.17 1.70 6.90
C ARG A 191 47.52 1.00 6.79
N LEU A 192 47.54 -0.34 6.69
CA LEU A 192 48.77 -1.10 6.44
C LEU A 192 49.36 -0.74 5.08
N LEU A 193 48.55 -0.71 4.02
CA LEU A 193 49.01 -0.34 2.68
C LEU A 193 49.67 1.05 2.67
N ARG A 194 49.01 2.05 3.28
CA ARG A 194 49.56 3.41 3.38
C ARG A 194 50.91 3.42 4.12
N ARG A 195 51.04 2.67 5.22
CA ARG A 195 52.33 2.52 5.94
C ARG A 195 53.42 1.90 5.06
N MET A 196 53.05 1.02 4.14
CA MET A 196 53.97 0.36 3.21
C MET A 196 54.22 1.17 1.92
N GLY A 197 53.69 2.40 1.80
CA GLY A 197 53.78 3.19 0.57
C GLY A 197 53.05 2.54 -0.61
N ARG A 198 51.98 1.80 -0.31
CA ARG A 198 51.10 1.16 -1.29
C ARG A 198 49.70 1.73 -1.15
N TYR A 199 48.95 1.67 -2.23
CA TYR A 199 47.57 2.10 -2.29
C TYR A 199 46.68 0.91 -2.62
N PRO A 200 45.42 0.90 -2.16
CA PRO A 200 44.45 -0.09 -2.62
C PRO A 200 44.32 -0.07 -4.14
N ASP A 201 44.02 -1.22 -4.75
CA ASP A 201 43.91 -1.34 -6.22
C ASP A 201 42.84 -0.41 -6.84
N TRP A 202 41.86 0.01 -6.04
CA TRP A 202 40.81 0.95 -6.45
C TRP A 202 41.21 2.43 -6.31
N TYR A 203 42.35 2.75 -5.68
CA TYR A 203 42.82 4.11 -5.45
C TYR A 203 44.15 4.36 -6.16
N THR A 204 44.13 5.33 -7.08
CA THR A 204 45.33 5.86 -7.72
C THR A 204 45.54 7.29 -7.23
N PRO A 205 46.62 7.60 -6.50
CA PRO A 205 46.92 8.98 -6.12
C PRO A 205 47.08 9.83 -7.39
N ARG A 206 46.61 11.08 -7.35
CA ARG A 206 46.80 11.99 -8.48
C ARG A 206 48.30 12.29 -8.63
N PRO A 207 48.83 12.32 -9.87
CA PRO A 207 50.20 12.77 -10.10
C PRO A 207 50.39 14.19 -9.59
N ASP A 208 51.45 14.42 -8.82
CA ASP A 208 51.88 15.75 -8.43
C ASP A 208 52.32 16.49 -9.71
N HIS A 209 51.56 17.52 -10.10
CA HIS A 209 51.97 18.41 -11.18
C HIS A 209 52.91 19.45 -10.57
N GLU A 210 54.20 19.13 -10.53
CA GLU A 210 55.23 20.13 -10.25
C GLU A 210 55.09 21.25 -11.29
N THR A 211 54.79 22.46 -10.81
CA THR A 211 54.72 23.66 -11.64
C THR A 211 56.11 24.29 -11.58
N ASP A 212 56.89 24.13 -12.65
CA ASP A 212 58.13 24.87 -12.90
C ASP A 212 57.80 26.26 -13.48
#